data_AF-M0JSL2-F1
#
_entry.id   AF-M0JSL2-F1
#
_cell.length_a   1.000
_cell.length_b   1.000
_cell.length_c   1.000
_cell.angle_alpha   90.00
_cell.angle_beta   90.00
_cell.angle_gamma   90.00
#
_symmetry.space_group_name_H-M   'P 1'
#
loop_
_entity.id
_entity.type
_entity.pdbx_description
1 polymer ?
#
loop_
_entity_poly.entity_id
_entity_poly.type
_entity_poly.pdbx_seq_one_letter_code
_entity_poly.pdbx_strand_id
1 'polypeptide(L)'
;MLVPLPVREIMRTPVKTISPSAPVIEAAQRLRDEDIGSLVVEDDGSCVGIITESDIVAVTAAEGDTRALSVGDVMAETLVTVAPDADMQAAVDRLQTNNIKKLPVVEDGSLVGIVTTTDLSDYIPHLSRAVRMSNDQSQQKRFTRPDTLYENEDWTFESYGTADGIDVGDHVEFSKTISKADVEAFAEASGDTNRLHLDATFADGTRFGRRIVHGTLVSGIISAALARLPGLTIYLSQELSYQGPIDIDEEVTARCEVVERIQDNRFRLATAVDDSEGNCVIEGDAVVISDPIPDTA
;
A
#
# COMPACT_ATOMS: atom_id res chain seq x y z
N MET A 1 -9.59 -6.41 -20.49
CA MET A 1 -8.81 -5.22 -20.92
C MET A 1 -8.81 -4.30 -19.73
N LEU A 2 -7.64 -4.10 -19.11
CA LEU A 2 -7.47 -3.21 -17.95
C LEU A 2 -8.04 -1.83 -18.27
N VAL A 3 -8.86 -1.28 -17.38
CA VAL A 3 -9.20 0.14 -17.44
C VAL A 3 -7.89 0.93 -17.25
N PRO A 4 -7.53 1.85 -18.16
CA PRO A 4 -6.31 2.64 -18.01
C PRO A 4 -6.42 3.49 -16.74
N LEU A 5 -5.47 3.33 -15.82
CA LEU A 5 -5.45 4.11 -14.59
C LEU A 5 -4.89 5.51 -14.90
N PRO A 6 -5.65 6.59 -14.67
CA PRO A 6 -5.17 7.92 -14.98
C PRO A 6 -4.15 8.40 -13.95
N VAL A 7 -3.19 9.20 -14.42
CA VAL A 7 -2.09 9.78 -13.61
C VAL A 7 -2.58 10.49 -12.33
N ARG A 8 -3.76 11.11 -12.36
CA ARG A 8 -4.34 11.81 -11.19
C ARG A 8 -4.57 10.92 -9.96
N GLU A 9 -4.72 9.61 -10.15
CA GLU A 9 -4.94 8.66 -9.04
C GLU A 9 -3.66 8.38 -8.25
N ILE A 10 -2.49 8.63 -8.84
CA ILE A 10 -1.19 8.30 -8.25
C ILE A 10 -0.33 9.53 -7.97
N MET A 11 -0.69 10.69 -8.54
CA MET A 11 0.09 11.90 -8.39
C MET A 11 0.05 12.43 -6.96
N ARG A 12 1.15 13.01 -6.51
CA ARG A 12 1.23 13.69 -5.21
C ARG A 12 0.81 15.15 -5.35
N THR A 13 -0.01 15.59 -4.39
CA THR A 13 -0.45 16.97 -4.21
C THR A 13 -0.45 17.31 -2.71
N PRO A 14 -0.19 18.57 -2.30
CA PRO A 14 0.24 19.70 -3.12
C PRO A 14 1.72 19.58 -3.56
N VAL A 15 2.06 20.15 -4.73
CA VAL A 15 3.44 20.14 -5.24
C VAL A 15 4.28 21.17 -4.48
N LYS A 16 5.49 20.78 -4.08
CA LYS A 16 6.44 21.70 -3.47
C LYS A 16 7.15 22.51 -4.54
N THR A 17 7.01 23.82 -4.46
CA THR A 17 7.54 24.75 -5.47
C THR A 17 8.59 25.69 -4.90
N ILE A 18 9.38 26.29 -5.79
CA ILE A 18 10.42 27.28 -5.46
C ILE A 18 10.51 28.34 -6.57
N SER A 19 10.88 29.58 -6.23
CA SER A 19 11.08 30.66 -7.21
C SER A 19 12.36 30.44 -8.02
N PRO A 20 12.40 30.79 -9.32
CA PRO A 20 13.65 30.76 -10.10
C PRO A 20 14.72 31.71 -9.54
N SER A 21 14.31 32.78 -8.85
CA SER A 21 15.23 33.74 -8.23
C SER A 21 15.81 33.28 -6.89
N ALA A 22 15.31 32.17 -6.33
CA ALA A 22 15.79 31.65 -5.06
C ALA A 22 17.23 31.13 -5.16
N PRO A 23 18.05 31.22 -4.11
CA PRO A 23 19.39 30.65 -4.11
C PRO A 23 19.38 29.11 -4.21
N VAL A 24 20.34 28.52 -4.92
CA VAL A 24 20.50 27.05 -5.00
C VAL A 24 20.64 26.40 -3.62
N ILE A 25 21.27 27.09 -2.67
CA ILE A 25 21.43 26.59 -1.30
C ILE A 25 20.09 26.46 -0.56
N GLU A 26 19.12 27.33 -0.86
CA GLU A 26 17.77 27.23 -0.30
C GLU A 26 17.06 25.99 -0.86
N ALA A 27 17.19 25.74 -2.18
CA ALA A 27 16.67 24.52 -2.80
C ALA A 27 17.26 23.27 -2.11
N ALA A 28 18.58 23.20 -1.96
CA ALA A 28 19.25 22.08 -1.29
C ALA A 28 18.80 21.87 0.16
N GLN A 29 18.58 22.95 0.92
CA GLN A 29 18.06 22.88 2.28
C GLN A 29 16.64 22.31 2.30
N ARG A 30 15.77 22.80 1.43
CA ARG A 30 14.38 22.33 1.34
C ARG A 30 14.27 20.87 0.90
N LEU A 31 15.06 20.45 -0.09
CA LEU A 31 15.12 19.03 -0.50
C LEU A 31 15.45 18.12 0.69
N ARG A 32 16.44 18.50 1.52
CA ARG A 32 16.84 17.74 2.70
C ARG A 32 15.80 17.81 3.83
N ASP A 33 15.34 19.01 4.17
CA ASP A 33 14.51 19.23 5.36
C ASP A 33 13.07 18.74 5.15
N GLU A 34 12.59 18.75 3.89
CA GLU A 34 11.28 18.21 3.51
C GLU A 34 11.35 16.73 3.05
N ASP A 35 12.54 16.12 2.99
CA ASP A 35 12.79 14.74 2.51
C ASP A 35 12.19 14.46 1.12
N ILE A 36 12.47 15.36 0.17
CA ILE A 36 11.96 15.30 -1.20
C ILE A 36 13.10 15.41 -2.22
N GLY A 37 12.97 14.69 -3.34
CA GLY A 37 14.02 14.68 -4.36
C GLY A 37 13.98 15.84 -5.36
N SER A 38 12.92 16.66 -5.38
CA SER A 38 12.80 17.80 -6.30
C SER A 38 11.86 18.89 -5.83
N LEU A 39 12.06 20.08 -6.38
CA LEU A 39 11.15 21.20 -6.31
C LEU A 39 10.76 21.61 -7.74
N VAL A 40 9.48 21.84 -7.97
CA VAL A 40 9.03 22.44 -9.23
C VAL A 40 9.27 23.94 -9.16
N VAL A 41 9.85 24.51 -10.21
CA VAL A 41 10.14 25.94 -10.26
C VAL A 41 8.93 26.66 -10.81
N GLU A 42 8.43 27.61 -10.03
CA GLU A 42 7.25 28.40 -10.35
C GLU A 42 7.61 29.89 -10.41
N ASP A 43 7.15 30.54 -11.46
CA ASP A 43 7.29 31.98 -11.67
C ASP A 43 5.93 32.58 -12.00
N ASP A 44 5.47 33.54 -11.20
CA ASP A 44 4.15 34.18 -11.32
C ASP A 44 2.98 33.20 -11.55
N GLY A 45 2.97 32.07 -10.84
CA GLY A 45 1.91 31.04 -10.95
C GLY A 45 2.09 30.05 -12.10
N SER A 46 3.14 30.20 -12.90
CA SER A 46 3.45 29.33 -14.05
C SER A 46 4.59 28.38 -13.72
N CYS A 47 4.44 27.12 -14.09
CA CYS A 47 5.49 26.11 -13.98
C CYS A 47 6.56 26.35 -15.06
N VAL A 48 7.75 26.79 -14.66
CA VAL A 48 8.84 27.21 -15.57
C VAL A 48 10.05 26.30 -15.56
N GLY A 49 10.14 25.37 -14.60
CA GLY A 49 11.24 24.41 -14.56
C GLY A 49 11.11 23.41 -13.43
N ILE A 50 12.13 22.57 -13.28
CA ILE A 50 12.26 21.66 -12.14
C ILE A 50 13.73 21.62 -11.72
N ILE A 51 13.98 21.59 -10.41
CA ILE A 51 15.31 21.38 -9.84
C ILE A 51 15.28 20.12 -8.97
N THR A 52 16.31 19.29 -9.11
CA THR A 52 16.44 18.00 -8.45
C THR A 52 17.75 17.89 -7.68
N GLU A 53 17.84 16.92 -6.79
CA GLU A 53 19.10 16.59 -6.09
C GLU A 53 20.27 16.36 -7.06
N SER A 54 20.01 15.74 -8.22
CA SER A 54 21.04 15.51 -9.24
C SER A 54 21.61 16.82 -9.79
N ASP A 55 20.78 17.85 -9.93
CA ASP A 55 21.21 19.17 -10.41
C ASP A 55 22.06 19.88 -9.36
N ILE A 56 21.67 19.77 -8.08
CA ILE A 56 22.48 20.26 -6.96
C ILE A 56 23.86 19.58 -6.97
N VAL A 57 23.89 18.25 -7.09
CA VAL A 57 25.15 17.48 -7.15
C VAL A 57 25.99 17.92 -8.35
N ALA A 58 25.39 18.04 -9.54
CA ALA A 58 26.10 18.45 -10.75
C ALA A 58 26.78 19.82 -10.60
N VAL A 59 26.07 20.79 -10.02
CA VAL A 59 26.61 22.14 -9.81
C VAL A 59 27.68 22.17 -8.73
N THR A 60 27.56 21.38 -7.66
CA THR A 60 28.64 21.28 -6.65
C THR A 60 29.91 20.63 -7.19
N ALA A 61 29.79 19.80 -8.24
CA ALA A 61 30.92 19.17 -8.90
C ALA A 61 31.58 20.08 -9.95
N ALA A 62 30.92 21.17 -10.36
CA ALA A 62 31.44 22.13 -11.33
C ALA A 62 32.39 23.16 -10.68
N GLU A 63 33.28 23.78 -11.47
CA GLU A 63 34.13 24.88 -11.00
C GLU A 63 33.29 26.17 -10.82
N GLY A 64 33.27 26.73 -9.60
CA GLY A 64 32.56 27.99 -9.31
C GLY A 64 32.10 28.08 -7.85
N ASP A 65 31.50 29.22 -7.48
CA ASP A 65 30.84 29.38 -6.18
C ASP A 65 29.35 29.04 -6.32
N THR A 66 28.98 27.85 -5.89
CA THR A 66 27.57 27.39 -5.87
C THR A 66 26.66 28.34 -5.08
N ARG A 67 27.20 29.12 -4.13
CA ARG A 67 26.40 30.08 -3.34
C ARG A 67 25.95 31.31 -4.14
N ALA A 68 26.59 31.58 -5.27
CA ALA A 68 26.26 32.70 -6.13
C ALA A 68 25.17 32.35 -7.17
N LEU A 69 24.79 31.08 -7.29
CA LEU A 69 23.82 30.60 -8.28
C LEU A 69 22.40 30.66 -7.74
N SER A 70 21.48 31.05 -8.63
CA SER A 70 20.04 30.95 -8.42
C SER A 70 19.50 29.63 -8.98
N VAL A 71 18.29 29.25 -8.57
CA VAL A 71 17.58 28.08 -9.08
C VAL A 71 17.41 28.17 -10.60
N GLY A 72 17.11 29.36 -11.12
CA GLY A 72 16.94 29.60 -12.56
C GLY A 72 18.20 29.32 -13.38
N ASP A 73 19.39 29.50 -12.79
CA ASP A 73 20.66 29.22 -13.47
C ASP A 73 20.94 27.72 -13.65
N VAL A 74 20.23 26.87 -12.90
CA VAL A 74 20.53 25.44 -12.72
C VAL A 74 19.37 24.53 -13.17
N MET A 75 18.14 25.00 -13.03
CA MET A 75 16.94 24.20 -13.31
C MET A 75 16.88 23.71 -14.76
N ALA A 76 16.18 22.60 -14.96
CA ALA A 76 15.78 22.21 -16.30
C ALA A 76 14.63 23.11 -16.78
N GLU A 77 14.89 23.95 -17.80
CA GLU A 77 13.89 24.82 -18.43
C GLU A 77 12.89 24.03 -19.29
N THR A 78 13.31 22.93 -19.91
CA THR A 78 12.43 22.08 -20.71
C THR A 78 11.76 21.04 -19.82
N LEU A 79 10.54 21.38 -19.39
CA LEU A 79 9.71 20.49 -18.60
C LEU A 79 9.12 19.39 -19.47
N VAL A 80 9.55 18.16 -19.21
CA VAL A 80 8.78 16.99 -19.61
C VAL A 80 7.63 16.86 -18.63
N THR A 81 6.39 16.98 -19.11
CA THR A 81 5.18 16.95 -18.28
C THR A 81 4.24 15.83 -18.71
N VAL A 82 3.18 15.60 -17.94
CA VAL A 82 2.08 14.71 -18.29
C VAL A 82 0.73 15.34 -17.90
N ALA A 83 -0.33 15.00 -18.61
CA ALA A 83 -1.68 15.43 -18.25
C ALA A 83 -2.25 14.54 -17.14
N PRO A 84 -3.10 15.06 -16.23
CA PRO A 84 -3.65 14.28 -15.12
C PRO A 84 -4.58 13.15 -15.55
N ASP A 85 -5.18 13.25 -16.73
CA ASP A 85 -6.05 12.24 -17.35
C ASP A 85 -5.29 11.27 -18.26
N ALA A 86 -3.98 11.46 -18.46
CA ALA A 86 -3.16 10.54 -19.22
C ALA A 86 -3.07 9.17 -18.51
N ASP A 87 -2.97 8.11 -19.30
CA ASP A 87 -2.74 6.75 -18.80
C ASP A 87 -1.35 6.66 -18.13
N MET A 88 -1.27 5.88 -17.06
CA MET A 88 -0.03 5.59 -16.35
C MET A 88 1.08 5.08 -17.28
N GLN A 89 0.77 4.25 -18.27
CA GLN A 89 1.76 3.78 -19.24
C GLN A 89 2.44 4.95 -19.96
N ALA A 90 1.68 6.00 -20.30
CA ALA A 90 2.24 7.19 -20.93
C ALA A 90 3.17 7.97 -19.98
N ALA A 91 2.91 7.96 -18.66
CA ALA A 91 3.83 8.54 -17.68
C ALA A 91 5.12 7.72 -17.57
N VAL A 92 5.03 6.39 -17.51
CA VAL A 92 6.17 5.47 -17.50
C VAL A 92 7.04 5.65 -18.75
N ASP A 93 6.43 5.67 -19.92
CA ASP A 93 7.12 5.85 -21.20
C ASP A 93 7.85 7.19 -21.26
N ARG A 94 7.24 8.27 -20.74
CA ARG A 94 7.88 9.59 -20.66
C ARG A 94 9.07 9.59 -19.72
N LEU A 95 8.94 9.00 -18.52
CA LEU A 95 10.04 8.87 -17.56
C LEU A 95 11.22 8.11 -18.17
N GLN A 96 10.95 6.97 -18.82
CA GLN A 96 11.98 6.14 -19.45
C GLN A 96 12.63 6.81 -20.66
N THR A 97 11.82 7.31 -21.60
CA THR A 97 12.32 7.89 -22.86
C THR A 97 13.16 9.14 -22.62
N ASN A 98 12.82 9.93 -21.62
CA ASN A 98 13.57 11.14 -21.26
C ASN A 98 14.65 10.88 -20.20
N ASN A 99 14.78 9.64 -19.70
CA ASN A 99 15.71 9.24 -18.64
C ASN A 99 15.61 10.13 -17.39
N ILE A 100 14.37 10.44 -16.98
CA ILE A 100 14.05 11.27 -15.82
C ILE A 100 13.26 10.44 -14.79
N LYS A 101 13.33 10.86 -13.53
CA LYS A 101 12.67 10.14 -12.42
C LYS A 101 11.38 10.80 -11.93
N LYS A 102 11.07 11.99 -12.43
CA LYS A 102 10.04 12.87 -11.91
C LYS A 102 9.35 13.58 -13.07
N LEU A 103 8.03 13.67 -12.97
CA LEU A 103 7.18 14.15 -14.05
C LEU A 103 6.11 15.07 -13.46
N PRO A 104 6.26 16.40 -13.62
CA PRO A 104 5.22 17.34 -13.26
C PRO A 104 3.94 17.06 -14.04
N VAL A 105 2.81 17.09 -13.33
CA VAL A 105 1.47 16.90 -13.89
C VAL A 105 0.86 18.26 -14.12
N VAL A 106 0.45 18.54 -15.36
CA VAL A 106 -0.02 19.85 -15.80
C VAL A 106 -1.39 19.71 -16.48
N GLU A 107 -2.35 20.53 -16.06
CA GLU A 107 -3.70 20.64 -16.64
C GLU A 107 -3.91 22.10 -17.05
N ASP A 108 -4.27 22.35 -18.31
CA ASP A 108 -4.48 23.70 -18.87
C ASP A 108 -3.34 24.69 -18.58
N GLY A 109 -2.09 24.20 -18.57
CA GLY A 109 -0.89 24.99 -18.30
C GLY A 109 -0.60 25.22 -16.81
N SER A 110 -1.47 24.76 -15.91
CA SER A 110 -1.30 24.87 -14.46
C SER A 110 -0.72 23.60 -13.87
N LEU A 111 0.22 23.72 -12.93
CA LEU A 111 0.77 22.60 -12.19
C LEU A 111 -0.27 22.05 -11.21
N VAL A 112 -0.69 20.81 -11.41
CA VAL A 112 -1.72 20.16 -10.58
C VAL A 112 -1.18 19.00 -9.74
N GLY A 113 0.03 18.52 -10.02
CA GLY A 113 0.63 17.40 -9.29
C GLY A 113 2.05 17.06 -9.74
N ILE A 114 2.63 16.03 -9.14
CA ILE A 114 3.88 15.42 -9.59
C ILE A 114 3.78 13.90 -9.45
N VAL A 115 4.35 13.17 -10.41
CA VAL A 115 4.53 11.72 -10.32
C VAL A 115 6.01 11.40 -10.38
N THR A 116 6.48 10.52 -9.50
CA THR A 116 7.85 10.04 -9.48
C THR A 116 7.93 8.53 -9.72
N THR A 117 9.13 8.04 -10.03
CA THR A 117 9.39 6.59 -10.07
C THR A 117 9.10 5.90 -8.74
N THR A 118 9.23 6.61 -7.62
CA THR A 118 8.86 6.10 -6.28
C THR A 118 7.35 5.99 -6.17
N ASP A 119 6.59 7.01 -6.55
CA ASP A 119 5.11 6.94 -6.52
C ASP A 119 4.59 5.81 -7.40
N LEU A 120 5.20 5.59 -8.57
CA LEU A 120 4.88 4.44 -9.42
C LEU A 120 5.20 3.12 -8.72
N SER A 121 6.33 3.03 -8.02
CA SER A 121 6.75 1.82 -7.30
C SER A 121 5.82 1.52 -6.12
N ASP A 122 5.44 2.55 -5.35
CA ASP A 122 4.47 2.46 -4.26
C ASP A 122 3.09 2.02 -4.77
N TYR A 123 2.77 2.30 -6.05
CA TYR A 123 1.49 1.99 -6.64
C TYR A 123 1.44 0.63 -7.37
N ILE A 124 2.58 0.01 -7.70
CA ILE A 124 2.63 -1.34 -8.29
C ILE A 124 1.79 -2.37 -7.50
N PRO A 125 1.85 -2.42 -6.15
CA PRO A 125 0.99 -3.30 -5.35
C PRO A 125 -0.51 -3.08 -5.57
N HIS A 126 -0.94 -1.82 -5.77
CA HIS A 126 -2.35 -1.47 -6.00
C HIS A 126 -2.83 -1.80 -7.43
N LEU A 127 -1.94 -1.79 -8.42
CA LEU A 127 -2.28 -2.21 -9.80
C LEU A 127 -2.56 -3.70 -9.89
N SER A 128 -1.79 -4.54 -9.19
CA SER A 128 -2.09 -5.97 -9.08
C SER A 128 -3.54 -6.20 -8.69
N ARG A 129 -4.07 -5.39 -7.75
CA ARG A 129 -5.45 -5.43 -7.24
C ARG A 129 -6.49 -5.00 -8.30
N ALA A 130 -6.26 -3.93 -9.07
CA ALA A 130 -7.19 -3.46 -10.10
C ALA A 130 -7.28 -4.38 -11.35
N VAL A 131 -6.16 -5.00 -11.72
CA VAL A 131 -6.12 -6.03 -12.77
C VAL A 131 -6.91 -7.26 -12.34
N ARG A 132 -6.83 -7.65 -11.06
CA ARG A 132 -7.52 -8.81 -10.49
C ARG A 132 -9.03 -8.59 -10.35
N MET A 133 -9.46 -7.40 -9.95
CA MET A 133 -10.90 -7.06 -9.87
C MET A 133 -11.60 -6.97 -11.23
N SER A 134 -10.88 -6.59 -12.30
CA SER A 134 -11.46 -6.51 -13.65
C SER A 134 -11.60 -7.88 -14.33
N ASN A 135 -11.10 -8.95 -13.70
CA ASN A 135 -10.87 -10.23 -14.34
C ASN A 135 -11.38 -11.42 -13.51
N ASP A 136 -12.51 -11.30 -12.80
CA ASP A 136 -13.36 -12.47 -12.55
C ASP A 136 -14.83 -12.13 -12.19
N GLN A 137 -15.75 -12.37 -13.13
CA GLN A 137 -17.11 -12.78 -12.82
C GLN A 137 -17.46 -13.97 -13.71
N SER A 138 -16.81 -15.11 -13.54
CA SER A 138 -17.46 -16.40 -13.86
C SER A 138 -16.62 -17.61 -13.46
N GLN A 139 -17.17 -18.32 -12.47
CA GLN A 139 -17.02 -19.75 -12.20
C GLN A 139 -15.71 -20.22 -11.58
N GLN A 140 -15.72 -20.43 -10.25
CA GLN A 140 -15.04 -21.58 -9.66
C GLN A 140 -15.61 -21.97 -8.28
N LYS A 141 -15.58 -23.27 -7.99
CA LYS A 141 -16.44 -23.96 -7.02
C LYS A 141 -15.97 -23.80 -5.57
N ARG A 142 -16.97 -23.64 -4.69
CA ARG A 142 -16.89 -23.69 -3.22
C ARG A 142 -16.42 -25.06 -2.72
N PHE A 143 -15.44 -25.09 -1.82
CA PHE A 143 -15.01 -26.29 -1.09
C PHE A 143 -14.80 -25.99 0.40
N THR A 144 -15.08 -26.97 1.24
CA THR A 144 -14.80 -26.95 2.69
C THR A 144 -13.80 -28.09 2.95
N ARG A 145 -12.62 -27.80 3.52
CA ARG A 145 -11.61 -28.82 3.86
C ARG A 145 -11.85 -29.38 5.27
N PRO A 146 -11.64 -30.69 5.49
CA PRO A 146 -11.92 -31.37 6.76
C PRO A 146 -10.79 -31.30 7.82
N ASP A 147 -9.68 -30.59 7.57
CA ASP A 147 -8.45 -30.71 8.38
C ASP A 147 -8.42 -29.85 9.66
N THR A 148 -9.53 -29.21 10.00
CA THR A 148 -9.68 -28.27 11.13
C THR A 148 -10.59 -28.86 12.20
N LEU A 149 -10.00 -29.72 13.03
CA LEU A 149 -10.69 -30.52 14.07
C LEU A 149 -11.34 -29.69 15.22
N TYR A 150 -11.21 -28.36 15.22
CA TYR A 150 -11.70 -27.46 16.27
C TYR A 150 -12.30 -26.18 15.67
N GLU A 151 -13.41 -26.31 14.95
CA GLU A 151 -14.14 -25.17 14.38
C GLU A 151 -15.27 -24.72 15.30
N ASN A 152 -15.43 -23.40 15.42
CA ASN A 152 -16.60 -22.79 16.04
C ASN A 152 -17.72 -22.64 14.99
N GLU A 153 -18.98 -22.76 15.41
CA GLU A 153 -20.14 -22.73 14.50
C GLU A 153 -20.31 -21.38 13.78
N ASP A 154 -19.81 -20.30 14.38
CA ASP A 154 -19.90 -18.93 13.84
C ASP A 154 -18.75 -18.56 12.88
N TRP A 155 -17.91 -19.52 12.51
CA TRP A 155 -16.77 -19.27 11.62
C TRP A 155 -17.10 -19.64 10.18
N THR A 156 -16.79 -18.74 9.25
CA THR A 156 -16.96 -18.99 7.82
C THR A 156 -15.61 -19.08 7.12
N PHE A 157 -15.53 -20.00 6.16
CA PHE A 157 -14.31 -20.29 5.42
C PHE A 157 -14.65 -20.47 3.95
N GLU A 158 -13.91 -19.77 3.10
CA GLU A 158 -14.04 -19.93 1.66
C GLU A 158 -12.62 -20.10 1.06
N SER A 159 -12.47 -21.04 0.13
CA SER A 159 -11.20 -21.30 -0.56
C SER A 159 -11.47 -21.48 -2.04
N TYR A 160 -10.66 -20.83 -2.86
CA TYR A 160 -10.84 -20.75 -4.31
C TYR A 160 -9.53 -21.11 -5.00
N GLY A 161 -9.59 -22.05 -5.94
CA GLY A 161 -8.44 -22.50 -6.74
C GLY A 161 -7.51 -23.52 -6.05
N THR A 162 -7.58 -23.67 -4.73
CA THR A 162 -6.62 -24.47 -3.93
C THR A 162 -6.78 -26.00 -3.94
N ALA A 163 -7.58 -26.55 -4.86
CA ALA A 163 -7.96 -27.97 -4.86
C ALA A 163 -6.79 -28.90 -5.22
N ASP A 164 -5.97 -28.50 -6.19
CA ASP A 164 -4.89 -29.33 -6.78
C ASP A 164 -3.48 -28.79 -6.45
N GLY A 165 -3.37 -27.81 -5.55
CA GLY A 165 -2.11 -27.15 -5.20
C GLY A 165 -2.31 -25.67 -4.89
N ILE A 166 -1.22 -24.90 -4.84
CA ILE A 166 -1.25 -23.43 -4.73
C ILE A 166 -0.76 -22.85 -6.05
N ASP A 167 -1.59 -22.05 -6.71
CA ASP A 167 -1.21 -21.26 -7.87
C ASP A 167 -1.52 -19.76 -7.71
N VAL A 168 -0.91 -18.94 -8.58
CA VAL A 168 -1.16 -17.50 -8.58
C VAL A 168 -2.62 -17.23 -8.96
N GLY A 169 -3.32 -16.45 -8.13
CA GLY A 169 -4.75 -16.15 -8.24
C GLY A 169 -5.62 -16.97 -7.28
N ASP A 170 -5.08 -18.01 -6.65
CA ASP A 170 -5.78 -18.70 -5.57
C ASP A 170 -6.01 -17.76 -4.39
N HIS A 171 -7.15 -17.87 -3.75
CA HIS A 171 -7.43 -17.11 -2.54
C HIS A 171 -8.17 -17.93 -1.48
N VAL A 172 -7.94 -17.52 -0.22
CA VAL A 172 -8.57 -18.09 0.96
C VAL A 172 -9.12 -16.97 1.83
N GLU A 173 -10.28 -17.22 2.41
CA GLU A 173 -11.00 -16.28 3.25
C GLU A 173 -11.36 -16.92 4.59
N PHE A 174 -11.37 -16.09 5.62
CA PHE A 174 -11.84 -16.46 6.95
C PHE A 174 -12.60 -15.30 7.57
N SER A 175 -13.82 -15.56 8.04
CA SER A 175 -14.59 -14.58 8.79
C SER A 175 -14.95 -15.06 10.18
N LYS A 176 -14.95 -14.12 11.12
CA LYS A 176 -15.47 -14.31 12.48
C LYS A 176 -15.95 -12.98 13.05
N THR A 177 -16.88 -13.05 13.99
CA THR A 177 -17.17 -11.91 14.88
C THR A 177 -16.07 -11.79 15.95
N ILE A 178 -15.55 -10.59 16.19
CA ILE A 178 -14.62 -10.34 17.29
C ILE A 178 -15.39 -9.99 18.55
N SER A 179 -15.56 -10.97 19.43
CA SER A 179 -16.33 -10.79 20.66
C SER A 179 -15.55 -10.00 21.72
N LYS A 180 -16.28 -9.49 22.71
CA LYS A 180 -15.66 -8.95 23.94
C LYS A 180 -14.70 -9.95 24.60
N ALA A 181 -15.04 -11.24 24.59
CA ALA A 181 -14.20 -12.28 25.19
C ALA A 181 -12.86 -12.44 24.44
N ASP A 182 -12.85 -12.28 23.11
CA ASP A 182 -11.61 -12.29 22.32
C ASP A 182 -10.71 -11.12 22.72
N VAL A 183 -11.26 -9.92 22.90
CA VAL A 183 -10.51 -8.71 23.31
C VAL A 183 -9.90 -8.89 24.70
N GLU A 184 -10.67 -9.43 25.66
CA GLU A 184 -10.19 -9.71 27.02
C GLU A 184 -9.09 -10.78 27.02
N ALA A 185 -9.30 -11.89 26.31
CA ALA A 185 -8.32 -12.97 26.18
C ALA A 185 -7.03 -12.51 25.49
N PHE A 186 -7.14 -11.69 24.45
CA PHE A 186 -5.97 -11.12 23.77
C PHE A 186 -5.20 -10.16 24.67
N ALA A 187 -5.87 -9.30 25.43
CA ALA A 187 -5.21 -8.41 26.38
C ALA A 187 -4.43 -9.19 27.45
N GLU A 188 -4.99 -10.30 27.94
CA GLU A 188 -4.31 -11.19 28.87
C GLU A 188 -3.11 -11.89 28.23
N ALA A 189 -3.27 -12.45 27.03
CA ALA A 189 -2.22 -13.21 26.35
C ALA A 189 -1.07 -12.33 25.83
N SER A 190 -1.38 -11.15 25.30
CA SER A 190 -0.39 -10.22 24.73
C SER A 190 0.23 -9.29 25.78
N GLY A 191 -0.44 -9.07 26.90
CA GLY A 191 -0.11 -8.04 27.88
C GLY A 191 -0.55 -6.62 27.48
N ASP A 192 -1.15 -6.44 26.29
CA ASP A 192 -1.71 -5.14 25.88
C ASP A 192 -3.03 -4.86 26.59
N THR A 193 -2.89 -4.26 27.77
CA THR A 193 -3.99 -3.86 28.65
C THR A 193 -4.37 -2.38 28.47
N ASN A 194 -4.08 -1.79 27.29
CA ASN A 194 -4.44 -0.41 27.02
C ASN A 194 -5.94 -0.17 27.25
N ARG A 195 -6.23 0.86 28.04
CA ARG A 195 -7.59 1.23 28.46
C ARG A 195 -8.53 1.52 27.28
N LEU A 196 -7.99 1.92 26.13
CA LEU A 196 -8.77 2.14 24.92
C LEU A 196 -9.60 0.91 24.52
N HIS A 197 -9.10 -0.31 24.77
CA HIS A 197 -9.77 -1.56 24.40
C HIS A 197 -10.71 -2.07 25.50
N LEU A 198 -10.44 -1.73 26.76
CA LEU A 198 -11.05 -2.38 27.93
C LEU A 198 -12.04 -1.48 28.70
N ASP A 199 -11.82 -0.17 28.72
CA ASP A 199 -12.55 0.79 29.55
C ASP A 199 -13.40 1.74 28.70
N ALA A 200 -14.72 1.56 28.76
CA ALA A 200 -15.67 2.37 28.00
C ALA A 200 -15.65 3.85 28.39
N THR A 201 -15.46 4.16 29.67
CA THR A 201 -15.46 5.56 30.16
C THR A 201 -14.20 6.27 29.69
N PHE A 202 -13.07 5.57 29.67
CA PHE A 202 -11.84 6.11 29.11
C PHE A 202 -11.95 6.31 27.60
N ALA A 203 -12.47 5.31 26.88
CA ALA A 203 -12.56 5.32 25.42
C ALA A 203 -13.50 6.42 24.89
N ASP A 204 -14.59 6.72 25.60
CA ASP A 204 -15.52 7.83 25.31
C ASP A 204 -14.80 9.20 25.23
N GLY A 205 -13.77 9.40 26.05
CA GLY A 205 -12.95 10.60 26.05
C GLY A 205 -11.87 10.66 24.95
N THR A 206 -11.77 9.63 24.10
CA THR A 206 -10.78 9.58 23.01
C THR A 206 -11.39 10.01 21.68
N ARG A 207 -10.55 10.21 20.65
CA ARG A 207 -11.03 10.51 19.29
C ARG A 207 -11.99 9.47 18.71
N PHE A 208 -11.99 8.25 19.25
CA PHE A 208 -12.85 7.17 18.80
C PHE A 208 -14.24 7.23 19.44
N GLY A 209 -14.37 7.86 20.62
CA GLY A 209 -15.65 7.96 21.35
C GLY A 209 -16.22 6.62 21.84
N ARG A 210 -15.51 5.52 21.64
CA ARG A 210 -15.92 4.16 21.98
C ARG A 210 -14.70 3.24 22.05
N ARG A 211 -14.87 2.08 22.68
CA ARG A 211 -13.84 1.02 22.66
C ARG A 211 -13.74 0.45 21.25
N ILE A 212 -12.52 0.11 20.88
CA ILE A 212 -12.19 -0.53 19.60
C ILE A 212 -11.37 -1.78 19.87
N VAL A 213 -11.39 -2.73 18.96
CA VAL A 213 -10.59 -3.96 19.03
C VAL A 213 -9.09 -3.65 18.84
N HIS A 214 -8.20 -4.43 19.45
CA HIS A 214 -6.76 -4.34 19.17
C HIS A 214 -6.49 -4.65 17.69
N GLY A 215 -5.77 -3.78 16.98
CA GLY A 215 -5.42 -4.01 15.58
C GLY A 215 -4.69 -5.34 15.36
N THR A 216 -3.79 -5.72 16.26
CA THR A 216 -3.06 -6.99 16.19
C THR A 216 -3.97 -8.20 16.35
N LEU A 217 -5.01 -8.11 17.20
CA LEU A 217 -6.02 -9.16 17.33
C LEU A 217 -6.77 -9.36 16.01
N VAL A 218 -7.21 -8.25 15.38
CA VAL A 218 -7.88 -8.30 14.07
C VAL A 218 -6.93 -8.87 13.01
N SER A 219 -5.69 -8.42 12.96
CA SER A 219 -4.71 -8.95 11.99
C SER A 219 -4.41 -10.43 12.19
N GLY A 220 -4.59 -10.96 13.41
CA GLY A 220 -4.36 -12.37 13.72
C GLY A 220 -5.27 -13.31 12.92
N ILE A 221 -6.44 -12.84 12.46
CA ILE A 221 -7.36 -13.65 11.66
C ILE A 221 -6.81 -13.93 10.25
N ILE A 222 -5.87 -13.13 9.76
CA ILE A 222 -5.11 -13.41 8.51
C ILE A 222 -4.39 -14.76 8.64
N SER A 223 -3.80 -15.04 9.80
CA SER A 223 -3.16 -16.32 10.05
C SER A 223 -4.15 -17.48 9.98
N ALA A 224 -5.41 -17.27 10.38
CA ALA A 224 -6.45 -18.29 10.30
C ALA A 224 -6.92 -18.52 8.86
N ALA A 225 -6.97 -17.48 8.03
CA ALA A 225 -7.20 -17.61 6.58
C ALA A 225 -6.05 -18.38 5.91
N LEU A 226 -4.79 -17.99 6.15
CA LEU A 226 -3.61 -18.64 5.57
C LEU A 226 -3.49 -20.12 5.95
N ALA A 227 -3.94 -20.51 7.14
CA ALA A 227 -3.99 -21.91 7.55
C ALA A 227 -4.89 -22.80 6.67
N ARG A 228 -5.69 -22.20 5.77
CA ARG A 228 -6.54 -22.90 4.80
C ARG A 228 -5.88 -23.11 3.45
N LEU A 229 -4.69 -22.55 3.23
CA LEU A 229 -3.88 -22.94 2.10
C LEU A 229 -3.53 -24.43 2.19
N PRO A 230 -3.46 -25.13 1.06
CA PRO A 230 -3.15 -26.55 1.03
C PRO A 230 -1.71 -26.77 1.50
N GLY A 231 -1.49 -27.90 2.17
CA GLY A 231 -0.18 -28.23 2.75
C GLY A 231 0.03 -27.65 4.14
N LEU A 232 1.23 -27.84 4.66
CA LEU A 232 1.70 -27.24 5.90
C LEU A 232 2.18 -25.81 5.60
N THR A 233 1.35 -24.84 5.96
CA THR A 233 1.68 -23.41 5.75
C THR A 233 2.59 -22.89 6.85
N ILE A 234 3.78 -22.42 6.47
CA ILE A 234 4.79 -21.80 7.33
C ILE A 234 4.83 -20.30 7.01
N TYR A 235 4.50 -19.49 8.01
CA TYR A 235 4.46 -18.03 7.89
C TYR A 235 5.85 -17.43 8.06
N LEU A 236 6.40 -16.78 7.02
CA LEU A 236 7.75 -16.22 7.04
C LEU A 236 7.79 -14.73 7.40
N SER A 237 6.87 -13.94 6.82
CA SER A 237 6.79 -12.51 7.07
C SER A 237 5.38 -11.99 6.83
N GLN A 238 5.04 -10.90 7.52
CA GLN A 238 3.80 -10.14 7.34
C GLN A 238 4.09 -8.64 7.48
N GLU A 239 3.60 -7.86 6.53
CA GLU A 239 3.58 -6.39 6.58
C GLU A 239 2.11 -5.92 6.64
N LEU A 240 1.80 -4.88 7.41
CA LEU A 240 0.42 -4.44 7.67
C LEU A 240 0.34 -2.91 7.77
N SER A 241 -0.75 -2.38 7.22
CA SER A 241 -1.23 -1.01 7.41
C SER A 241 -2.65 -1.03 7.97
N TYR A 242 -2.89 -0.25 9.01
CA TYR A 242 -4.21 -0.12 9.65
C TYR A 242 -4.95 1.08 9.07
N GLN A 243 -6.04 0.81 8.35
CA GLN A 243 -6.85 1.82 7.65
C GLN A 243 -8.03 2.32 8.50
N GLY A 244 -8.56 1.47 9.38
CA GLY A 244 -9.73 1.79 10.19
C GLY A 244 -9.80 1.00 11.50
N PRO A 245 -10.56 1.49 12.50
CA PRO A 245 -10.85 0.73 13.72
C PRO A 245 -11.97 -0.29 13.47
N ILE A 246 -11.98 -1.37 14.27
CA ILE A 246 -13.07 -2.34 14.32
C ILE A 246 -13.78 -2.26 15.67
N ASP A 247 -15.10 -2.39 15.65
CA ASP A 247 -15.91 -2.45 16.86
C ASP A 247 -15.88 -3.82 17.52
N ILE A 248 -16.14 -3.80 18.83
CA ILE A 248 -16.38 -5.05 19.56
C ILE A 248 -17.75 -5.60 19.12
N ASP A 249 -17.81 -6.92 18.94
CA ASP A 249 -18.95 -7.67 18.42
C ASP A 249 -19.26 -7.41 16.94
N GLU A 250 -18.29 -6.89 16.19
CA GLU A 250 -18.33 -6.74 14.73
C GLU A 250 -17.75 -7.96 14.00
N GLU A 251 -18.35 -8.32 12.86
CA GLU A 251 -17.83 -9.34 11.95
C GLU A 251 -16.71 -8.75 11.07
N VAL A 252 -15.63 -9.53 10.94
CA VAL A 252 -14.50 -9.19 10.09
C VAL A 252 -14.14 -10.36 9.20
N THR A 253 -13.68 -10.08 7.99
CA THR A 253 -13.29 -11.07 6.99
C THR A 253 -11.86 -10.84 6.56
N ALA A 254 -10.95 -11.78 6.86
CA ALA A 254 -9.64 -11.81 6.24
C ALA A 254 -9.69 -12.48 4.87
N ARG A 255 -8.95 -11.91 3.93
CA ARG A 255 -8.76 -12.44 2.58
C ARG A 255 -7.27 -12.50 2.27
N CYS A 256 -6.82 -13.64 1.78
CA CYS A 256 -5.43 -13.85 1.38
C CYS A 256 -5.42 -14.38 -0.06
N GLU A 257 -4.78 -13.66 -0.96
CA GLU A 257 -4.69 -14.03 -2.37
C GLU A 257 -3.23 -14.25 -2.77
N VAL A 258 -2.93 -15.37 -3.42
CA VAL A 258 -1.59 -15.67 -3.94
C VAL A 258 -1.29 -14.73 -5.10
N VAL A 259 -0.33 -13.83 -4.88
CA VAL A 259 0.04 -12.84 -5.88
C VAL A 259 1.25 -13.26 -6.71
N GLU A 260 2.14 -14.07 -6.14
CA GLU A 260 3.40 -14.45 -6.76
C GLU A 260 3.88 -15.81 -6.22
N ARG A 261 4.39 -16.66 -7.11
CA ARG A 261 5.22 -17.83 -6.74
C ARG A 261 6.69 -17.42 -6.80
N ILE A 262 7.32 -17.24 -5.63
CA ILE A 262 8.73 -16.83 -5.52
C ILE A 262 9.65 -18.02 -5.86
N GLN A 263 9.32 -19.20 -5.33
CA GLN A 263 10.02 -20.48 -5.55
C GLN A 263 8.98 -21.63 -5.47
N ASP A 264 9.38 -22.87 -5.76
CA ASP A 264 8.47 -24.04 -5.85
C ASP A 264 7.43 -24.11 -4.73
N ASN A 265 7.83 -23.93 -3.47
CA ASN A 265 6.95 -23.99 -2.30
C ASN A 265 6.78 -22.64 -1.59
N ARG A 266 7.23 -21.52 -2.17
CA ARG A 266 7.23 -20.22 -1.51
C ARG A 266 6.38 -19.21 -2.28
N PHE A 267 5.45 -18.59 -1.57
CA PHE A 267 4.43 -17.73 -2.15
C PHE A 267 4.39 -16.38 -1.45
N ARG A 268 4.15 -15.33 -2.24
CA ARG A 268 3.72 -14.03 -1.73
C ARG A 268 2.20 -13.95 -1.83
N LEU A 269 1.56 -13.43 -0.80
CA LEU A 269 0.13 -13.19 -0.79
C LEU A 269 -0.18 -11.74 -0.46
N ALA A 270 -1.15 -11.17 -1.18
CA ALA A 270 -1.83 -9.97 -0.71
C ALA A 270 -2.79 -10.38 0.40
N THR A 271 -2.83 -9.59 1.47
CA THR A 271 -3.68 -9.85 2.64
C THR A 271 -4.52 -8.62 2.94
N ALA A 272 -5.78 -8.82 3.24
CA ALA A 272 -6.69 -7.77 3.66
C ALA A 272 -7.59 -8.28 4.78
N VAL A 273 -8.07 -7.36 5.62
CA VAL A 273 -9.21 -7.58 6.51
C VAL A 273 -10.24 -6.50 6.22
N ASP A 274 -11.48 -6.92 5.96
CA ASP A 274 -12.61 -6.02 5.77
C ASP A 274 -13.55 -6.08 6.98
N ASP A 275 -14.26 -4.97 7.21
CA ASP A 275 -15.35 -4.86 8.18
C ASP A 275 -16.67 -5.47 7.66
N SER A 276 -17.71 -5.40 8.48
CA SER A 276 -19.04 -5.92 8.16
C SER A 276 -19.75 -5.21 7.00
N GLU A 277 -19.28 -4.02 6.62
CA GLU A 277 -19.78 -3.24 5.47
C GLU A 277 -18.95 -3.48 4.19
N GLY A 278 -17.86 -4.26 4.29
CA GLY A 278 -16.92 -4.53 3.20
C GLY A 278 -15.86 -3.46 3.00
N ASN A 279 -15.68 -2.54 3.96
CA ASN A 279 -14.57 -1.59 3.91
C ASN A 279 -13.28 -2.25 4.41
N CYS A 280 -12.19 -2.03 3.70
CA CYS A 280 -10.88 -2.54 4.10
C CYS A 280 -10.34 -1.78 5.31
N VAL A 281 -10.15 -2.49 6.43
CA VAL A 281 -9.64 -1.95 7.70
C VAL A 281 -8.18 -2.28 7.96
N ILE A 282 -7.67 -3.36 7.36
CA ILE A 282 -6.27 -3.75 7.39
C ILE A 282 -5.86 -4.19 5.98
N GLU A 283 -4.73 -3.69 5.49
CA GLU A 283 -4.14 -4.09 4.21
C GLU A 283 -2.68 -4.46 4.41
N GLY A 284 -2.17 -5.43 3.65
CA GLY A 284 -0.78 -5.85 3.77
C GLY A 284 -0.38 -7.00 2.86
N ASP A 285 0.81 -7.55 3.11
CA ASP A 285 1.39 -8.65 2.34
C ASP A 285 2.00 -9.71 3.26
N ALA A 286 1.84 -10.98 2.88
CA ALA A 286 2.43 -12.13 3.52
C ALA A 286 3.45 -12.82 2.61
N VAL A 287 4.47 -13.44 3.20
CA VAL A 287 5.27 -14.47 2.52
C VAL A 287 5.13 -15.77 3.31
N VAL A 288 4.77 -16.85 2.62
CA VAL A 288 4.60 -18.17 3.22
C VAL A 288 5.36 -19.24 2.45
N ILE A 289 5.66 -20.34 3.12
CA ILE A 289 6.03 -21.61 2.51
C ILE A 289 4.87 -22.59 2.69
N SER A 290 4.56 -23.41 1.68
CA SER A 290 3.64 -24.55 1.80
C SER A 290 4.37 -25.85 1.53
N ASP A 291 4.57 -26.65 2.57
CA ASP A 291 5.20 -27.96 2.48
C ASP A 291 4.17 -29.09 2.44
N PRO A 292 4.52 -30.29 1.93
CA PRO A 292 3.65 -31.45 2.04
C PRO A 292 3.35 -31.79 3.51
N ILE A 293 2.11 -32.22 3.79
CA ILE A 293 1.74 -32.73 5.12
C ILE A 293 2.49 -34.06 5.33
N PRO A 294 3.21 -34.26 6.45
CA PRO A 294 3.89 -35.52 6.72
C PRO A 294 2.90 -36.70 6.74
N ASP A 295 3.31 -37.85 6.19
CA ASP A 295 2.52 -39.10 6.13
C ASP A 295 2.10 -39.66 7.51
N THR A 296 2.53 -39.05 8.60
CA THR A 296 2.26 -39.45 9.98
C THR A 296 1.10 -38.69 10.64
N ALA A 297 0.39 -37.84 9.90
CA ALA A 297 -0.77 -37.07 10.36
C ALA A 297 -2.08 -37.89 10.37
#